data_AF-A0A8T7GAK3-F1
#
_entry.id   AF-A0A8T7GAK3-F1
#
_cell.length_a   1.000
_cell.length_b   1.000
_cell.length_c   1.000
_cell.angle_alpha   90.00
_cell.angle_beta   90.00
_cell.angle_gamma   90.00
#
_symmetry.space_group_name_H-M   'P 1'
#
loop_
_entity.id
_entity.type
_entity.pdbx_description
1 polymer ?
#
loop_
_entity_poly.entity_id
_entity_poly.type
_entity_poly.pdbx_seq_one_letter_code
_entity_poly.pdbx_strand_id
1 'polypeptide(L)'
;MSKLYSFNAGSFYLDDSVAELLKSKGAISLDFGTAAYINSEAMPSILEGLLSPVEPNNTELEILVQQNQKVAAQNSQLAVQLDCSAAEIARLAQQLAVAQKTIETLKSSPQPADFDSRMKQAYEKLQKEFNALRTSSIEAITSLKVLEEENDQLHDELDKLKAAPKPAAAKAQ
;
A
#
# COMPACT_ATOMS: atom_id res chain seq x y z
N MET A 1 -28.83 -18.60 80.77
CA MET A 1 -29.51 -19.64 79.97
C MET A 1 -29.52 -19.15 78.53
N SER A 2 -28.69 -19.72 77.68
CA SER A 2 -28.59 -19.39 76.26
C SER A 2 -29.87 -19.82 75.53
N LYS A 3 -30.49 -18.91 74.78
CA LYS A 3 -31.67 -19.23 73.96
C LYS A 3 -31.19 -19.77 72.63
N LEU A 4 -31.36 -21.08 72.43
CA LEU A 4 -31.05 -21.75 71.18
C LEU A 4 -32.31 -21.74 70.30
N TYR A 5 -32.22 -21.16 69.11
CA TYR A 5 -33.31 -21.15 68.13
C TYR A 5 -32.99 -22.18 67.04
N SER A 6 -33.88 -23.13 66.81
CA SER A 6 -33.76 -24.13 65.75
C SER A 6 -34.69 -23.82 64.58
N PHE A 7 -34.21 -24.06 63.36
CA PHE A 7 -34.95 -23.80 62.12
C PHE A 7 -34.52 -24.77 61.03
N ASN A 8 -35.41 -25.02 60.07
CA ASN A 8 -35.18 -25.98 58.99
C ASN A 8 -34.20 -25.41 57.95
N ALA A 9 -33.03 -26.02 57.84
CA ALA A 9 -31.93 -25.64 56.95
C ALA A 9 -32.29 -25.62 55.47
N GLY A 10 -33.31 -26.37 55.05
CA GLY A 10 -33.76 -26.42 53.65
C GLY A 10 -34.57 -25.20 53.21
N SER A 11 -34.93 -24.29 54.13
CA SER A 11 -35.79 -23.13 53.83
C SER A 11 -35.03 -21.83 53.57
N PHE A 12 -33.70 -21.82 53.71
CA PHE A 12 -32.87 -20.64 53.49
C PHE A 12 -31.55 -21.06 52.83
N TYR A 13 -31.17 -20.33 51.79
CA TYR A 13 -29.87 -20.48 51.16
C TYR A 13 -28.96 -19.38 51.70
N LEU A 14 -27.88 -19.76 52.39
CA LEU A 14 -26.82 -18.84 52.77
C LEU A 14 -25.69 -18.98 51.74
N ASP A 15 -25.18 -17.85 51.27
CA ASP A 15 -23.92 -17.82 50.50
C ASP A 15 -22.80 -18.48 51.33
N ASP A 16 -21.92 -19.23 50.67
CA ASP A 16 -20.85 -19.99 51.33
C ASP A 16 -19.97 -19.10 52.21
N SER A 17 -19.68 -17.87 51.76
CA SER A 17 -18.87 -16.90 52.49
C SER A 17 -19.56 -16.43 53.78
N VAL A 18 -20.88 -16.27 53.73
CA VAL A 18 -21.70 -15.88 54.89
C VAL A 18 -21.86 -17.04 55.85
N ALA A 19 -22.03 -18.26 55.33
CA ALA A 19 -22.13 -19.47 56.14
C ALA A 19 -20.81 -19.74 56.90
N GLU A 20 -19.66 -19.59 56.25
CA GLU A 20 -18.34 -19.72 56.88
C GLU A 20 -18.11 -18.65 57.96
N LEU A 21 -18.46 -17.39 57.69
CA LEU A 21 -18.34 -16.32 58.69
C LEU A 21 -19.19 -16.62 59.93
N LEU A 22 -20.45 -17.00 59.75
CA LEU A 22 -21.36 -17.30 60.87
C LEU A 22 -20.91 -18.54 61.66
N LYS A 23 -20.38 -19.57 61.00
CA LYS A 23 -19.78 -20.73 61.68
C LYS A 23 -18.52 -20.34 62.47
N SER A 24 -17.64 -19.52 61.89
CA SER A 24 -16.40 -19.08 62.53
C SER A 24 -16.66 -18.26 63.81
N LYS A 25 -17.79 -17.54 63.85
CA LYS A 25 -18.24 -16.76 65.00
C LYS A 25 -19.10 -17.56 65.98
N GLY A 26 -19.29 -18.86 65.75
CA GLY A 26 -20.14 -19.72 66.59
C GLY A 26 -21.61 -19.30 66.59
N ALA A 27 -22.03 -18.53 65.58
CA ALA A 27 -23.38 -18.00 65.43
C ALA A 27 -24.36 -19.04 64.93
N ILE A 28 -23.88 -19.92 64.06
CA ILE A 28 -24.63 -21.07 63.57
C ILE A 28 -23.84 -22.34 63.80
N SER A 29 -24.52 -23.39 64.23
CA SER A 29 -24.07 -24.76 64.08
C SER A 29 -25.01 -25.46 63.11
N LEU A 30 -24.46 -26.01 62.03
CA LEU A 30 -25.20 -26.87 61.11
C LEU A 30 -24.90 -28.31 61.52
N ASP A 31 -25.93 -29.02 61.99
CA ASP A 31 -25.81 -30.46 62.12
C ASP A 31 -26.08 -31.08 60.74
N PHE A 32 -25.37 -32.15 60.38
CA PHE A 32 -25.52 -32.81 59.08
C PHE A 32 -26.87 -33.54 59.02
N GLY A 33 -27.95 -32.78 58.82
CA GLY A 33 -29.32 -33.29 58.85
C GLY A 33 -30.34 -32.23 59.17
N THR A 34 -30.65 -31.34 58.21
CA THR A 34 -31.87 -30.50 58.13
C THR A 34 -32.13 -29.43 59.20
N ALA A 35 -31.39 -29.34 60.30
CA ALA A 35 -31.60 -28.32 61.33
C ALA A 35 -30.37 -27.42 61.50
N ALA A 36 -30.61 -26.11 61.50
CA ALA A 36 -29.62 -25.10 61.88
C ALA A 36 -29.97 -24.53 63.25
N TYR A 37 -28.95 -24.27 64.06
CA TYR A 37 -29.09 -23.67 65.39
C TYR A 37 -28.45 -22.29 65.41
N ILE A 38 -29.21 -21.25 65.81
CA ILE A 38 -28.67 -19.90 66.03
C ILE A 38 -28.37 -19.70 67.52
N ASN A 39 -27.15 -19.27 67.82
CA ASN A 39 -26.74 -18.80 69.13
C ASN A 39 -26.95 -17.29 69.25
N SER A 40 -27.95 -16.85 70.01
CA SER A 40 -28.23 -15.42 70.20
C SER A 40 -27.12 -14.66 70.91
N GLU A 41 -26.23 -15.34 71.66
CA GLU A 41 -25.09 -14.70 72.34
C GLU A 41 -23.95 -14.36 71.37
N ALA A 42 -23.91 -14.97 70.19
CA ALA A 42 -22.95 -14.63 69.14
C ALA A 42 -23.39 -13.40 68.32
N MET A 43 -24.65 -12.96 68.42
CA MET A 43 -25.19 -11.84 67.64
C MET A 43 -24.41 -10.53 67.81
N PRO A 44 -23.98 -10.11 69.02
CA PRO A 44 -23.16 -8.92 69.19
C PRO A 44 -21.84 -8.99 68.41
N SER A 45 -21.17 -10.15 68.40
CA SER A 45 -19.89 -10.36 67.69
C SER A 45 -20.05 -10.45 66.17
N ILE A 46 -21.20 -10.94 65.69
CA ILE A 46 -21.55 -10.89 64.26
C ILE A 46 -21.78 -9.44 63.84
N LEU A 47 -22.55 -8.69 64.63
CA LEU A 47 -22.82 -7.28 64.37
C LEU A 47 -21.52 -6.46 64.38
N GLU A 48 -20.60 -6.74 65.30
CA GLU A 48 -19.27 -6.11 65.36
C GLU A 48 -18.42 -6.44 64.11
N GLY A 49 -18.50 -7.67 63.59
CA GLY A 49 -17.85 -8.06 62.34
C GLY A 49 -18.52 -7.53 61.06
N LEU A 50 -19.80 -7.17 61.11
CA LEU A 50 -20.49 -6.48 60.00
C LEU A 50 -20.29 -4.96 60.06
N LEU A 51 -20.05 -4.42 61.26
CA LEU A 51 -19.72 -3.02 61.52
C LEU A 51 -18.22 -2.73 61.33
N SER A 52 -17.37 -3.75 61.18
CA SER A 52 -15.99 -3.51 60.78
C SER A 52 -16.01 -2.86 59.40
N PRO A 53 -15.39 -1.69 59.22
CA PRO A 53 -15.32 -1.07 57.92
C PRO A 53 -14.66 -2.06 56.97
N VAL A 54 -15.38 -2.44 55.91
CA VAL A 54 -14.78 -3.05 54.74
C VAL A 54 -13.74 -2.04 54.28
N GLU A 55 -12.47 -2.28 54.58
CA GLU A 55 -11.41 -1.46 54.01
C GLU A 55 -11.54 -1.61 52.50
N PRO A 56 -11.86 -0.54 51.77
CA PRO A 56 -11.95 -0.64 50.34
C PRO A 56 -10.54 -1.01 49.86
N ASN A 57 -10.42 -2.10 49.10
CA ASN A 57 -9.25 -2.41 48.28
C ASN A 57 -9.13 -1.33 47.18
N ASN A 58 -8.86 -0.08 47.59
CA ASN A 58 -8.81 1.10 46.75
C ASN A 58 -7.75 0.94 45.65
N THR A 59 -6.70 0.19 45.93
CA THR A 59 -5.59 -0.05 45.00
C THR A 59 -6.02 -0.84 43.76
N GLU A 60 -6.82 -1.91 43.92
CA GLU A 60 -7.31 -2.70 42.78
C GLU A 60 -8.33 -1.93 41.95
N LEU A 61 -9.23 -1.20 42.62
CA LEU A 61 -10.19 -0.31 41.96
C LEU A 61 -9.48 0.77 41.15
N GLU A 62 -8.43 1.38 41.69
CA GLU A 62 -7.66 2.43 41.02
C GLU A 62 -6.88 1.88 39.82
N ILE A 63 -6.32 0.67 39.93
CA ILE A 63 -5.70 -0.05 38.80
C ILE A 63 -6.72 -0.33 37.69
N LEU A 64 -7.91 -0.83 38.05
CA LEU A 64 -9.01 -1.10 37.10
C LEU A 64 -9.51 0.17 36.41
N VAL A 65 -9.58 1.29 37.13
CA VAL A 65 -9.96 2.59 36.57
C VAL A 65 -8.91 3.08 35.58
N GLN A 66 -7.62 3.03 35.94
CA GLN A 66 -6.54 3.40 35.01
C GLN A 66 -6.52 2.52 33.76
N GLN A 67 -6.74 1.22 33.92
CA GLN A 67 -6.77 0.29 32.80
C GLN A 67 -7.95 0.57 31.87
N ASN A 68 -9.14 0.85 32.42
CA ASN A 68 -10.31 1.25 31.61
C ASN A 68 -10.09 2.57 30.88
N GLN A 69 -9.46 3.57 31.52
CA GLN A 69 -9.11 4.83 30.86
C GLN A 69 -8.13 4.62 29.71
N LYS A 70 -7.13 3.74 29.88
CA LYS A 70 -6.18 3.39 28.81
C LYS A 70 -6.88 2.72 27.64
N VAL A 71 -7.77 1.75 27.89
CA VAL A 71 -8.55 1.08 26.85
C VAL A 71 -9.47 2.08 26.13
N ALA A 72 -10.11 3.00 26.87
CA ALA A 72 -10.95 4.04 26.26
C ALA A 72 -10.13 4.97 25.35
N ALA A 73 -8.94 5.38 25.76
CA ALA A 73 -8.04 6.19 24.94
C ALA A 73 -7.58 5.43 23.68
N GLN A 74 -7.23 4.15 23.81
CA GLN A 74 -6.85 3.29 22.68
C GLN A 74 -8.02 3.10 21.70
N ASN A 75 -9.22 2.86 22.20
CA ASN A 75 -10.43 2.73 21.38
C ASN A 75 -10.73 4.02 20.62
N SER A 76 -10.55 5.19 21.24
CA SER A 76 -10.71 6.49 20.58
C SER A 76 -9.67 6.67 19.46
N GLN A 77 -8.41 6.33 19.70
CA GLN A 77 -7.36 6.39 18.68
C GLN A 77 -7.63 5.43 17.51
N LEU A 78 -8.08 4.20 17.79
CA LEU A 78 -8.44 3.22 16.77
C LEU A 78 -9.63 3.70 15.93
N ALA A 79 -10.64 4.33 16.54
CA ALA A 79 -11.76 4.91 15.81
C ALA A 79 -11.29 5.98 14.81
N VAL A 80 -10.42 6.89 15.25
CA VAL A 80 -9.83 7.92 14.36
C VAL A 80 -9.02 7.28 13.23
N GLN A 81 -8.22 6.24 13.51
CA GLN A 81 -7.46 5.54 12.48
C GLN A 81 -8.36 4.84 11.46
N LEU A 82 -9.47 4.24 11.89
CA LEU A 82 -10.44 3.62 11.00
C LEU A 82 -11.10 4.66 10.10
N ASP A 83 -11.46 5.83 10.63
CA ASP A 83 -12.04 6.92 9.84
C ASP A 83 -11.04 7.45 8.80
N CYS A 84 -9.79 7.66 9.19
CA CYS A 84 -8.72 8.06 8.26
C CYS A 84 -8.49 7.00 7.17
N SER A 85 -8.48 5.72 7.53
CA SER A 85 -8.30 4.63 6.58
C SER A 85 -9.48 4.51 5.62
N ALA A 86 -10.72 4.64 6.11
CA ALA A 86 -11.92 4.64 5.28
C ALA A 86 -11.93 5.79 4.26
N ALA A 87 -11.49 6.99 4.67
CA ALA A 87 -11.34 8.13 3.78
C ALA A 87 -10.30 7.86 2.68
N GLU A 88 -9.17 7.24 3.00
CA GLU A 88 -8.14 6.91 2.01
C GLU A 88 -8.62 5.81 1.03
N ILE A 89 -9.36 4.82 1.51
CA ILE A 89 -9.98 3.80 0.66
C ILE A 89 -10.96 4.43 -0.32
N ALA A 90 -11.81 5.36 0.15
CA ALA A 90 -12.75 6.08 -0.71
C ALA A 90 -12.02 6.91 -1.78
N ARG A 91 -10.93 7.58 -1.40
CA ARG A 91 -10.07 8.34 -2.32
C ARG A 91 -9.45 7.43 -3.40
N LEU A 92 -8.89 6.29 -2.99
CA LEU A 92 -8.30 5.32 -3.91
C LEU A 92 -9.35 4.71 -4.85
N ALA A 93 -10.55 4.40 -4.37
CA ALA A 93 -11.65 3.91 -5.21
C ALA A 93 -12.06 4.94 -6.27
N GLN A 94 -12.11 6.22 -5.91
CA GLN A 94 -12.38 7.31 -6.86
C GLN A 94 -11.27 7.43 -7.92
N GLN A 95 -9.99 7.34 -7.51
CA GLN A 95 -8.87 7.34 -8.44
C GLN A 95 -8.93 6.15 -9.42
N LEU A 96 -9.29 4.96 -8.92
CA LEU A 96 -9.46 3.76 -9.74
C LEU A 96 -10.55 3.97 -10.79
N ALA A 97 -11.70 4.52 -10.41
CA ALA A 97 -12.80 4.78 -11.34
C ALA A 97 -12.41 5.78 -12.45
N VAL A 98 -11.66 6.84 -12.10
CA VAL A 98 -11.14 7.81 -13.08
C VAL A 98 -10.14 7.14 -14.03
N ALA A 99 -9.22 6.32 -13.50
CA ALA A 99 -8.25 5.60 -14.31
C ALA A 99 -8.93 4.61 -15.28
N GLN A 100 -9.93 3.87 -14.81
CA GLN A 100 -10.73 2.96 -15.65
C GLN A 100 -11.44 3.71 -16.78
N LYS A 101 -12.11 4.83 -16.47
CA LYS A 101 -12.75 5.66 -17.49
C LYS A 101 -11.75 6.20 -18.51
N THR A 102 -10.55 6.57 -18.07
CA THR A 102 -9.47 7.02 -18.96
C THR A 102 -9.01 5.90 -19.88
N ILE A 103 -8.80 4.68 -19.33
CA ILE A 103 -8.43 3.50 -20.12
C ILE A 103 -9.52 3.16 -21.14
N GLU A 104 -10.79 3.18 -20.75
CA GLU A 104 -11.91 2.95 -21.66
C GLU A 104 -11.96 4.00 -22.77
N THR A 105 -11.74 5.26 -22.42
CA THR A 105 -11.68 6.37 -23.39
C THR A 105 -10.51 6.18 -24.36
N LEU A 106 -9.33 5.74 -23.88
CA LEU A 106 -8.18 5.48 -24.74
C LEU A 106 -8.37 4.23 -25.62
N LYS A 107 -9.04 3.19 -25.11
CA LYS A 107 -9.38 1.98 -25.89
C LYS A 107 -10.47 2.23 -26.93
N SER A 108 -11.45 3.07 -26.61
CA SER A 108 -12.56 3.44 -27.50
C SER A 108 -12.21 4.61 -28.42
N SER A 109 -11.16 5.37 -28.10
CA SER A 109 -10.56 6.32 -29.03
C SER A 109 -10.07 5.50 -30.22
N PRO A 110 -10.67 5.65 -31.41
CA PRO A 110 -10.19 4.95 -32.58
C PRO A 110 -8.74 5.38 -32.79
N GLN A 111 -7.79 4.44 -32.71
CA GLN A 111 -6.57 4.59 -33.50
C GLN A 111 -7.08 4.85 -34.91
N PRO A 112 -6.73 5.97 -35.56
CA PRO A 112 -7.16 6.18 -36.91
C PRO A 112 -6.65 4.97 -37.69
N ALA A 113 -7.54 4.15 -38.26
CA ALA A 113 -7.12 3.06 -39.16
C ALA A 113 -6.25 3.61 -40.31
N ASP A 114 -6.40 4.91 -40.57
CA ASP A 114 -5.59 5.74 -41.45
C ASP A 114 -4.17 6.08 -40.95
N PHE A 115 -3.88 5.97 -39.65
CA PHE A 115 -2.58 6.35 -39.09
C PHE A 115 -1.49 5.36 -39.53
N ASP A 116 -1.74 4.06 -39.38
CA ASP A 116 -0.82 3.02 -39.84
C ASP A 116 -0.72 3.00 -41.38
N SER A 117 -1.84 3.22 -42.06
CA SER A 117 -1.90 3.37 -43.52
C SER A 117 -1.04 4.54 -44.02
N ARG A 118 -1.20 5.74 -43.43
CA ARG A 118 -0.41 6.93 -43.80
C ARG A 118 1.05 6.78 -43.45
N MET A 119 1.38 6.18 -42.31
CA MET A 119 2.77 5.89 -41.94
C MET A 119 3.43 4.93 -42.93
N LYS A 120 2.71 3.88 -43.34
CA LYS A 120 3.20 2.94 -44.34
C LYS A 120 3.41 3.60 -45.70
N GLN A 121 2.47 4.42 -46.16
CA GLN A 121 2.59 5.17 -47.41
C GLN A 121 3.75 6.18 -47.37
N ALA A 122 3.93 6.88 -46.25
CA ALA A 122 5.05 7.81 -46.07
C ALA A 122 6.40 7.09 -46.10
N TYR A 123 6.49 5.92 -45.46
CA TYR A 123 7.68 5.08 -45.48
C TYR A 123 8.00 4.58 -46.90
N GLU A 124 7.00 4.06 -47.62
CA GLU A 124 7.18 3.59 -49.00
C GLU A 124 7.62 4.72 -49.95
N LYS A 125 7.06 5.93 -49.79
CA LYS A 125 7.46 7.10 -50.56
C LYS A 125 8.92 7.48 -50.28
N LEU A 126 9.30 7.56 -49.01
CA LEU A 126 10.66 7.88 -48.60
C LEU A 126 11.67 6.85 -49.13
N GLN A 127 11.30 5.56 -49.10
CA GLN A 127 12.13 4.48 -49.63
C GLN A 127 12.34 4.60 -51.16
N LYS A 128 11.30 4.99 -51.91
CA LYS A 128 11.43 5.26 -53.35
C LYS A 128 12.33 6.46 -53.64
N GLU A 129 12.18 7.55 -52.91
CA GLU A 129 13.01 8.75 -53.06
C GLU A 129 14.49 8.45 -52.72
N PHE A 130 14.74 7.69 -51.65
CA PHE A 130 16.09 7.26 -51.29
C PHE A 130 16.74 6.40 -52.38
N ASN A 131 16.00 5.45 -52.94
CA ASN A 131 16.52 4.60 -54.02
C ASN A 131 16.77 5.40 -55.30
N ALA A 132 15.89 6.34 -55.66
CA ALA A 132 16.10 7.23 -56.80
C ALA A 132 17.35 8.10 -56.61
N LEU A 133 17.53 8.67 -55.42
CA LEU A 133 18.71 9.45 -55.08
C LEU A 133 19.99 8.60 -55.13
N ARG A 134 19.93 7.37 -54.63
CA ARG A 134 21.06 6.42 -54.70
C ARG A 134 21.44 6.12 -56.14
N THR A 135 20.48 5.84 -57.02
CA THR A 135 20.75 5.61 -58.45
C THR A 135 21.37 6.84 -59.10
N SER A 136 20.78 8.01 -58.89
CA SER A 136 21.33 9.27 -59.41
C SER A 136 22.74 9.55 -58.90
N SER A 137 23.03 9.25 -57.63
CA SER A 137 24.37 9.37 -57.06
C SER A 137 25.37 8.42 -57.72
N ILE A 138 24.98 7.18 -58.03
CA ILE A 138 25.82 6.20 -58.73
C ILE A 138 26.12 6.66 -60.16
N GLU A 139 25.11 7.19 -60.85
CA GLU A 139 25.27 7.76 -62.19
C GLU A 139 26.25 8.94 -62.16
N ALA A 140 26.09 9.88 -61.22
CA ALA A 140 26.98 11.02 -61.07
C ALA A 140 28.44 10.59 -60.78
N ILE A 141 28.65 9.59 -59.93
CA ILE A 141 29.99 9.03 -59.66
C ILE A 141 30.59 8.42 -60.92
N THR A 142 29.80 7.69 -61.71
CA THR A 142 30.25 7.12 -62.97
C THR A 142 30.64 8.21 -63.97
N SER A 143 29.81 9.26 -64.11
CA SER A 143 30.12 10.40 -64.97
C SER A 143 31.38 11.14 -64.53
N LEU A 144 31.59 11.34 -63.23
CA LEU A 144 32.82 11.96 -62.71
C LEU A 144 34.06 11.14 -63.06
N LYS A 145 34.01 9.80 -62.93
CA LYS A 145 35.13 8.94 -63.31
C LYS A 145 35.48 9.06 -64.80
N VAL A 146 34.48 9.10 -65.67
CA VAL A 146 34.71 9.29 -67.12
C VAL A 146 35.38 10.64 -67.39
N LEU A 147 34.91 11.71 -66.72
CA LEU A 147 35.53 13.03 -66.86
C LEU A 147 36.96 13.08 -66.29
N GLU A 148 37.24 12.36 -65.21
CA GLU A 148 38.61 12.21 -64.68
C GLU A 148 39.52 11.52 -65.71
N GLU A 149 39.08 10.41 -66.31
CA GLU A 149 39.83 9.70 -67.36
C GLU A 149 40.07 10.58 -68.60
N GLU A 150 39.06 11.34 -69.04
CA GLU A 150 39.21 12.29 -70.15
C GLU A 150 40.20 13.43 -69.82
N ASN A 151 40.17 13.93 -68.58
CA ASN A 151 41.08 14.98 -68.14
C ASN A 151 42.54 14.48 -68.08
N ASP A 152 42.77 13.26 -67.58
CA ASP A 152 44.09 12.62 -67.59
C ASP A 152 44.63 12.45 -69.02
N GLN A 153 43.77 12.04 -69.97
CA GLN A 153 44.15 11.95 -71.38
C GLN A 153 44.55 13.31 -71.97
N LEU A 154 43.77 14.37 -71.68
CA LEU A 154 44.10 15.73 -72.12
C LEU A 154 45.40 16.24 -71.50
N HIS A 155 45.66 15.91 -70.23
CA HIS A 155 46.93 16.23 -69.57
C HIS A 155 48.12 15.54 -70.25
N ASP A 156 48.00 14.24 -70.56
CA ASP A 156 49.01 13.49 -71.30
C ASP A 156 49.28 14.07 -72.70
N GLU A 157 48.24 14.47 -73.43
CA GLU A 157 48.37 15.14 -74.73
C GLU A 157 49.07 16.49 -74.61
N LEU A 158 48.71 17.28 -73.60
CA LEU A 158 49.28 18.59 -73.36
C LEU A 158 50.77 18.49 -73.00
N ASP A 159 51.17 17.49 -72.23
CA ASP A 159 52.58 17.22 -71.91
C ASP A 159 53.36 16.73 -73.14
N LYS A 160 52.76 15.88 -73.99
CA LYS A 160 53.36 15.52 -75.30
C LYS A 160 53.57 16.73 -76.19
N LEU A 161 52.60 17.65 -76.25
CA LEU A 161 52.69 18.90 -77.03
C LEU A 161 53.76 19.85 -76.47
N LYS A 162 53.92 19.92 -75.14
CA LYS A 162 54.99 20.70 -74.50
C LYS A 162 56.38 20.09 -74.71
N ALA A 163 56.48 18.76 -74.72
CA ALA A 163 57.71 18.03 -74.97
C ALA A 163 58.11 17.99 -76.45
N ALA A 164 57.17 18.30 -77.36
CA ALA A 164 57.47 18.43 -78.78
C ALA A 164 58.45 19.59 -79.01
N PRO A 165 59.57 19.36 -79.71
CA PRO A 165 60.57 20.40 -79.94
C PRO A 165 59.92 21.52 -80.76
N LYS A 166 59.99 22.75 -80.24
CA LYS A 166 59.59 23.97 -80.95
C LYS A 166 60.26 23.95 -82.33
N PRO A 167 59.53 23.93 -83.46
CA PRO A 167 60.17 23.95 -84.76
C PRO A 167 61.01 25.22 -84.83
N ALA A 168 62.33 25.03 -84.91
CA ALA A 168 63.28 26.09 -85.11
C ALA A 168 62.81 26.89 -86.32
N ALA A 169 62.77 28.21 -86.15
CA ALA A 169 62.59 29.14 -87.24
C ALA A 169 63.57 28.80 -88.38
N ALA A 170 63.04 28.24 -89.44
CA ALA A 170 63.64 28.09 -90.75
C ALA A 170 62.77 28.97 -91.67
N LYS A 171 63.23 30.01 -92.37
CA LYS A 171 64.56 30.51 -92.76
C LYS A 171 64.43 31.99 -93.16
N ALA A 172 65.48 32.77 -92.92
CA ALA A 172 65.99 33.88 -93.77
C ALA A 172 67.33 34.27 -93.12
N GLN A 173 68.52 34.16 -93.72
CA GLN A 173 69.00 33.99 -95.11
C GLN A 173 70.14 32.97 -95.13
#